data_AF-V9R796-F1
#
_entry.id   AF-V9R796-F1
#
_cell.length_a   1.000
_cell.length_b   1.000
_cell.length_c   1.000
_cell.angle_alpha   90.00
_cell.angle_beta   90.00
_cell.angle_gamma   90.00
#
_symmetry.space_group_name_H-M   'P 1'
#
loop_
_entity.id
_entity.type
_entity.pdbx_description
1 polymer ?
#
loop_
_entity_poly.entity_id
_entity_poly.type
_entity_poly.pdbx_seq_one_letter_code
_entity_poly.pdbx_strand_id
1 'polypeptide(L)'
;MHTNFYTWFDEGYQNIWMPYTQMKNSPLPLKVKSASGCYITLEDGTKLLDGISSWWSVCHGYSHPHIVQKIQDQVAKLSHVMFSGLAHEQSYILASRLVKIAPKQGMSRVFFSDSGSTAVEVAMKMAVQYHQNLGNVNKCSFISFVNGYHGDTMGCMSISDPGKIHGTKFKKYHPLQYILPLPHTEEEIESFTNTISSIKDCVAAIILEPILQAAGGMLIHSASTVRKIYDIAKNNNILFIADEVATGFGRIGTMFGCNQADIVPDIMVIGKALTGGFCTLSATLTTQEVYNAFLSDNINDAFMHGPTFSSFKSSMKISLTFNEIAFCLIADISSFCPKSAVNTTISQLYSS
;
A
#
# COMPACT_ATOMS: atom_id res chain seq x y z
N MET A 1 -39.66 9.98 23.13
CA MET A 1 -38.42 9.80 22.32
C MET A 1 -37.29 9.55 23.30
N HIS A 2 -36.81 8.30 23.41
CA HIS A 2 -35.69 7.97 24.28
C HIS A 2 -34.41 8.56 23.65
N THR A 3 -34.01 9.75 24.06
CA THR A 3 -32.67 10.26 23.82
C THR A 3 -31.73 9.47 24.71
N ASN A 4 -31.29 8.30 24.25
CA ASN A 4 -30.16 7.63 24.87
C ASN A 4 -28.95 8.55 24.70
N PHE A 5 -28.59 9.25 25.78
CA PHE A 5 -27.33 9.97 25.89
C PHE A 5 -26.22 8.92 25.87
N TYR A 6 -25.34 8.99 24.88
CA TYR A 6 -24.17 8.13 24.81
C TYR A 6 -23.04 8.95 25.41
N THR A 7 -22.85 8.83 26.73
CA THR A 7 -21.91 9.67 27.49
C THR A 7 -20.50 9.67 26.89
N TRP A 8 -20.02 8.52 26.42
CA TRP A 8 -18.74 8.40 25.72
C TRP A 8 -18.64 9.27 24.45
N PHE A 9 -19.75 9.42 23.72
CA PHE A 9 -19.81 10.20 22.49
C PHE A 9 -19.87 11.69 22.80
N ASP A 10 -20.77 12.06 23.71
CA ASP A 10 -21.02 13.45 24.07
C ASP A 10 -19.76 14.08 24.73
N GLU A 11 -19.08 13.32 25.61
CA GLU A 11 -17.81 13.73 26.22
C GLU A 11 -16.64 13.66 25.22
N GLY A 12 -16.59 12.61 24.40
CA GLY A 12 -15.47 12.36 23.49
C GLY A 12 -15.44 13.30 22.28
N TYR A 13 -16.59 13.74 21.78
CA TYR A 13 -16.68 14.50 20.53
C TYR A 13 -15.89 15.82 20.56
N GLN A 14 -15.83 16.49 21.71
CA GLN A 14 -15.05 17.73 21.89
C GLN A 14 -13.53 17.49 21.89
N ASN A 15 -13.11 16.24 22.10
CA ASN A 15 -11.72 15.86 22.30
C ASN A 15 -11.10 15.14 21.09
N ILE A 16 -11.85 14.94 19.99
CA ILE A 16 -11.38 14.23 18.80
C ILE A 16 -11.30 15.15 17.59
N TRP A 17 -10.21 15.02 16.82
CA TRP A 17 -10.09 15.63 15.50
C TRP A 17 -10.28 14.55 14.43
N MET A 18 -11.41 14.61 13.72
CA MET A 18 -11.72 13.62 12.69
C MET A 18 -10.92 13.86 11.39
N PRO A 19 -10.39 12.81 10.75
CA PRO A 19 -9.72 12.91 9.47
C PRO A 19 -10.62 13.53 8.41
N TYR A 20 -10.07 14.42 7.57
CA TYR A 20 -10.76 15.01 6.42
C TYR A 20 -12.14 15.65 6.72
N THR A 21 -12.35 16.12 7.95
CA THR A 21 -13.66 16.58 8.41
C THR A 21 -13.62 18.04 8.86
N GLN A 22 -14.54 18.87 8.35
CA GLN A 22 -14.79 20.20 8.90
C GLN A 22 -15.72 20.08 10.11
N MET A 23 -15.13 19.95 11.29
CA MET A 23 -15.82 19.67 12.56
C MET A 23 -16.95 20.67 12.89
N LYS A 24 -16.89 21.92 12.37
CA LYS A 24 -17.91 22.95 12.64
C LYS A 24 -19.25 22.68 11.95
N ASN A 25 -19.25 22.08 10.77
CA ASN A 25 -20.46 21.98 9.93
C ASN A 25 -20.71 20.57 9.35
N SER A 26 -19.82 19.62 9.62
CA SER A 26 -20.04 18.23 9.23
C SER A 26 -21.15 17.62 10.10
N PRO A 27 -22.00 16.74 9.54
CA PRO A 27 -22.94 15.96 10.34
C PRO A 27 -22.22 15.18 11.44
N LEU A 28 -22.90 14.95 12.55
CA LEU A 28 -22.36 14.07 13.59
C LEU A 28 -22.12 12.67 13.01
N PRO A 29 -20.98 12.03 13.33
CA PRO A 29 -20.71 10.68 12.89
C PRO A 29 -21.72 9.69 13.49
N LEU A 30 -21.99 8.62 12.75
CA LEU A 30 -22.88 7.55 13.19
C LEU A 30 -22.21 6.74 14.31
N LYS A 31 -22.96 6.48 15.39
CA LYS A 31 -22.47 5.71 16.54
C LYS A 31 -22.53 4.21 16.23
N VAL A 32 -21.36 3.60 16.07
CA VAL A 32 -21.20 2.17 15.74
C VAL A 32 -21.13 1.34 17.01
N LYS A 33 -21.95 0.30 17.09
CA LYS A 33 -21.97 -0.66 18.20
C LYS A 33 -21.11 -1.89 17.94
N SER A 34 -21.20 -2.44 16.72
CA SER A 34 -20.48 -3.67 16.33
C SER A 34 -20.46 -3.83 14.83
N ALA A 35 -19.57 -4.67 14.30
CA ALA A 35 -19.57 -5.03 12.89
C ALA A 35 -19.23 -6.53 12.69
N SER A 36 -19.86 -7.15 11.70
CA SER A 36 -19.68 -8.57 11.36
C SER A 36 -19.93 -8.81 9.87
N GLY A 37 -19.07 -9.59 9.22
CA GLY A 37 -19.15 -9.78 7.76
C GLY A 37 -19.03 -8.44 7.03
N CYS A 38 -19.93 -8.11 6.12
CA CYS A 38 -19.95 -6.81 5.45
C CYS A 38 -20.87 -5.76 6.10
N TYR A 39 -21.38 -6.02 7.31
CA TYR A 39 -22.36 -5.15 7.96
C TYR A 39 -21.81 -4.43 9.20
N ILE A 40 -22.14 -3.15 9.32
CA ILE A 40 -21.95 -2.32 10.52
C ILE A 40 -23.31 -2.18 11.20
N THR A 41 -23.38 -2.49 12.50
CA THR A 41 -24.57 -2.27 13.34
C THR A 41 -24.36 -1.02 14.18
N LEU A 42 -25.28 -0.06 14.04
CA LEU A 42 -25.31 1.17 14.82
C LEU A 42 -25.92 0.93 16.21
N GLU A 43 -25.76 1.90 17.10
CA GLU A 43 -26.29 1.84 18.46
C GLU A 43 -27.84 1.80 18.53
N ASP A 44 -28.53 2.34 17.53
CA ASP A 44 -29.99 2.27 17.41
C ASP A 44 -30.50 0.93 16.83
N GLY A 45 -29.58 0.01 16.51
CA GLY A 45 -29.87 -1.28 15.89
C GLY A 45 -29.90 -1.27 14.36
N THR A 46 -29.77 -0.12 13.71
CA THR A 46 -29.69 -0.01 12.24
C THR A 46 -28.48 -0.80 11.73
N LYS A 47 -28.68 -1.57 10.66
CA LYS A 47 -27.61 -2.29 9.96
C LYS A 47 -27.28 -1.61 8.64
N LEU A 48 -26.04 -1.19 8.49
CA LEU A 48 -25.48 -0.62 7.27
C LEU A 48 -24.66 -1.68 6.54
N LEU A 49 -24.88 -1.83 5.23
CA LEU A 49 -23.92 -2.53 4.38
C LEU A 49 -22.72 -1.61 4.17
N ASP A 50 -21.52 -2.06 4.48
CA ASP A 50 -20.31 -1.31 4.20
C ASP A 50 -19.89 -1.50 2.73
N GLY A 51 -20.31 -0.53 1.90
CA GLY A 51 -19.99 -0.50 0.47
C GLY A 51 -18.54 -0.11 0.14
N ILE A 52 -17.73 0.29 1.13
CA ILE A 52 -16.35 0.74 0.90
C ILE A 52 -15.29 -0.09 1.61
N SER A 53 -15.69 -1.11 2.38
CA SER A 53 -14.79 -1.97 3.16
C SER A 53 -13.87 -1.16 4.10
N SER A 54 -14.41 -0.19 4.84
CA SER A 54 -13.68 0.77 5.69
C SER A 54 -12.40 1.28 5.04
N TRP A 55 -12.54 2.13 4.02
CA TRP A 55 -11.42 2.60 3.19
C TRP A 55 -10.60 1.46 2.58
N TRP A 56 -11.31 0.54 1.92
CA TRP A 56 -10.76 -0.53 1.09
C TRP A 56 -9.87 -1.52 1.85
N SER A 57 -9.95 -1.57 3.18
CA SER A 57 -9.10 -2.39 4.04
C SER A 57 -9.76 -3.70 4.50
N VAL A 58 -11.06 -3.70 4.77
CA VAL A 58 -11.80 -4.84 5.35
C VAL A 58 -12.29 -5.80 4.26
N CYS A 59 -11.35 -6.45 3.55
CA CYS A 59 -11.67 -7.32 2.41
C CYS A 59 -12.21 -8.71 2.79
N HIS A 60 -12.10 -9.15 4.05
CA HIS A 60 -12.67 -10.41 4.54
C HIS A 60 -13.87 -10.22 5.48
N GLY A 61 -14.39 -8.99 5.53
CA GLY A 61 -15.42 -8.61 6.49
C GLY A 61 -14.90 -8.42 7.91
N TYR A 62 -15.73 -7.79 8.72
CA TYR A 62 -15.44 -7.47 10.11
C TYR A 62 -15.47 -8.71 10.99
N SER A 63 -14.57 -8.73 11.98
CA SER A 63 -14.57 -9.70 13.09
C SER A 63 -14.51 -11.16 12.65
N HIS A 64 -13.84 -11.45 11.52
CA HIS A 64 -13.63 -12.82 11.04
C HIS A 64 -13.03 -13.71 12.16
N PRO A 65 -13.74 -14.77 12.63
CA PRO A 65 -13.37 -15.50 13.85
C PRO A 65 -11.95 -16.07 13.83
N HIS A 66 -11.52 -16.58 12.67
CA HIS A 66 -10.17 -17.12 12.51
C HIS A 66 -9.08 -16.04 12.72
N ILE A 67 -9.30 -14.82 12.22
CA ILE A 67 -8.31 -13.73 12.35
C ILE A 67 -8.30 -13.23 13.80
N VAL A 68 -9.48 -13.03 14.39
CA VAL A 68 -9.63 -12.64 15.80
C VAL A 68 -8.87 -13.60 16.72
N GLN A 69 -9.06 -14.91 16.55
CA GLN A 69 -8.38 -15.91 17.36
C GLN A 69 -6.86 -15.82 17.23
N LYS A 70 -6.33 -15.70 16.00
CA LYS A 70 -4.88 -15.61 15.79
C LYS A 70 -4.26 -14.34 16.39
N ILE A 71 -5.01 -13.24 16.46
CA ILE A 71 -4.60 -12.02 17.16
C ILE A 71 -4.51 -12.28 18.65
N GLN A 72 -5.56 -12.84 19.24
CA GLN A 72 -5.63 -13.12 20.67
C GLN A 72 -4.48 -14.04 21.09
N ASP A 73 -4.26 -15.12 20.36
CA ASP A 73 -3.16 -16.05 20.58
C ASP A 73 -1.79 -15.35 20.52
N GLN A 74 -1.61 -14.44 19.54
CA GLN A 74 -0.35 -13.74 19.36
C GLN A 74 -0.09 -12.73 20.47
N VAL A 75 -1.07 -11.90 20.82
CA VAL A 75 -0.92 -10.87 21.85
C VAL A 75 -0.67 -11.50 23.21
N ALA A 76 -1.35 -12.62 23.53
CA ALA A 76 -1.11 -13.37 24.76
C ALA A 76 0.31 -13.94 24.84
N LYS A 77 0.92 -14.30 23.70
CA LYS A 77 2.27 -14.86 23.64
C LYS A 77 3.37 -13.80 23.61
N LEU A 78 3.23 -12.78 22.76
CA LEU A 78 4.19 -11.68 22.62
C LEU A 78 3.52 -10.51 21.91
N SER A 79 3.38 -9.38 22.62
CA SER A 79 2.80 -8.15 22.09
C SER A 79 3.73 -7.44 21.10
N HIS A 80 4.96 -7.11 21.52
CA HIS A 80 5.93 -6.39 20.71
C HIS A 80 7.36 -6.62 21.18
N VAL A 81 8.29 -6.49 20.24
CA VAL A 81 9.73 -6.40 20.49
C VAL A 81 10.33 -5.51 19.38
N MET A 82 11.36 -4.73 19.70
CA MET A 82 12.07 -3.93 18.70
C MET A 82 12.69 -4.85 17.62
N PHE A 83 12.65 -4.46 16.35
CA PHE A 83 13.16 -5.31 15.27
C PHE A 83 14.67 -5.13 15.01
N SER A 84 15.25 -4.03 15.48
CA SER A 84 16.68 -3.79 15.38
C SER A 84 17.43 -4.72 16.34
N GLY A 85 18.02 -5.79 15.81
CA GLY A 85 18.80 -6.76 16.58
C GLY A 85 18.01 -7.88 17.24
N LEU A 86 16.67 -7.92 17.10
CA LEU A 86 15.84 -9.02 17.61
C LEU A 86 14.92 -9.54 16.50
N ALA A 87 14.66 -10.84 16.51
CA ALA A 87 13.88 -11.52 15.49
C ALA A 87 12.64 -12.17 16.08
N HIS A 88 11.59 -12.27 15.27
CA HIS A 88 10.44 -13.10 15.58
C HIS A 88 9.90 -13.77 14.32
N GLU A 89 9.48 -15.02 14.47
CA GLU A 89 9.04 -15.91 13.40
C GLU A 89 8.06 -15.24 12.41
N GLN A 90 7.10 -14.47 12.91
CA GLN A 90 5.99 -13.96 12.11
C GLN A 90 6.45 -12.97 11.02
N SER A 91 7.44 -12.13 11.32
CA SER A 91 7.99 -11.19 10.34
C SER A 91 8.70 -11.90 9.18
N TYR A 92 9.47 -12.95 9.46
CA TYR A 92 10.23 -13.70 8.46
C TYR A 92 9.34 -14.57 7.58
N ILE A 93 8.33 -15.23 8.18
CA ILE A 93 7.33 -15.96 7.40
C ILE A 93 6.55 -15.00 6.51
N LEU A 94 6.16 -13.82 7.02
CA LEU A 94 5.37 -12.88 6.24
C LEU A 94 6.19 -12.33 5.08
N ALA A 95 7.42 -11.92 5.31
CA ALA A 95 8.32 -11.45 4.26
C ALA A 95 8.47 -12.52 3.16
N SER A 96 8.65 -13.78 3.54
CA SER A 96 8.75 -14.91 2.60
C SER A 96 7.47 -15.10 1.79
N ARG A 97 6.29 -15.02 2.43
CA ARG A 97 4.99 -15.15 1.74
C ARG A 97 4.75 -13.99 0.77
N LEU A 98 5.06 -12.77 1.18
CA LEU A 98 4.91 -11.57 0.36
C LEU A 98 5.79 -11.64 -0.90
N VAL A 99 7.04 -12.09 -0.77
CA VAL A 99 7.93 -12.34 -1.92
C VAL A 99 7.36 -13.40 -2.86
N LYS A 100 6.80 -14.49 -2.33
CA LYS A 100 6.22 -15.59 -3.14
C LYS A 100 5.00 -15.15 -3.96
N ILE A 101 4.17 -14.23 -3.45
CA ILE A 101 2.98 -13.74 -4.16
C ILE A 101 3.26 -12.54 -5.07
N ALA A 102 4.43 -11.91 -4.94
CA ALA A 102 4.75 -10.73 -5.71
C ALA A 102 4.75 -11.02 -7.23
N PRO A 103 4.49 -10.01 -8.08
CA PRO A 103 4.42 -10.18 -9.52
C PRO A 103 5.64 -10.91 -10.08
N LYS A 104 5.40 -11.99 -10.84
CA LYS A 104 6.43 -12.88 -11.43
C LYS A 104 7.51 -13.35 -10.45
N GLN A 105 7.25 -13.33 -9.14
CA GLN A 105 8.24 -13.62 -8.10
C GLN A 105 9.51 -12.75 -8.23
N GLY A 106 9.37 -11.53 -8.77
CA GLY A 106 10.51 -10.65 -9.05
C GLY A 106 10.96 -9.77 -7.89
N MET A 107 10.21 -9.75 -6.78
CA MET A 107 10.58 -9.03 -5.55
C MET A 107 11.36 -9.93 -4.61
N SER A 108 12.27 -9.38 -3.80
CA SER A 108 13.23 -10.19 -3.02
C SER A 108 13.41 -9.77 -1.57
N ARG A 109 13.06 -8.53 -1.22
CA ARG A 109 13.22 -7.97 0.12
C ARG A 109 11.96 -7.23 0.53
N VAL A 110 11.72 -7.19 1.84
CA VAL A 110 10.54 -6.58 2.44
C VAL A 110 10.98 -5.72 3.61
N PHE A 111 10.57 -4.45 3.59
CA PHE A 111 10.65 -3.53 4.72
C PHE A 111 9.25 -3.30 5.28
N PHE A 112 9.08 -3.37 6.60
CA PHE A 112 7.77 -3.22 7.23
C PHE A 112 7.59 -1.84 7.87
N SER A 113 6.41 -1.26 7.68
CA SER A 113 6.00 0.01 8.27
C SER A 113 4.54 -0.07 8.75
N ASP A 114 4.05 1.04 9.32
CA ASP A 114 2.77 1.11 10.03
C ASP A 114 1.61 1.66 9.18
N SER A 115 1.88 2.33 8.06
CA SER A 115 0.83 2.88 7.19
C SER A 115 1.26 2.93 5.72
N GLY A 116 0.29 3.07 4.81
CA GLY A 116 0.58 3.27 3.39
C GLY A 116 1.51 4.47 3.17
N SER A 117 1.26 5.59 3.86
CA SER A 117 2.10 6.79 3.75
C SER A 117 3.54 6.55 4.19
N THR A 118 3.76 5.89 5.33
CA THR A 118 5.12 5.60 5.78
C THR A 118 5.84 4.58 4.89
N ALA A 119 5.12 3.66 4.25
CA ALA A 119 5.70 2.75 3.26
C ALA A 119 6.09 3.46 1.94
N VAL A 120 5.30 4.45 1.51
CA VAL A 120 5.66 5.32 0.38
C VAL A 120 6.88 6.18 0.73
N GLU A 121 6.95 6.77 1.93
CA GLU A 121 8.14 7.51 2.39
C GLU A 121 9.39 6.62 2.41
N VAL A 122 9.25 5.35 2.80
CA VAL A 122 10.33 4.35 2.71
C VAL A 122 10.74 4.14 1.25
N ALA A 123 9.78 3.93 0.35
CA ALA A 123 10.04 3.73 -1.08
C ALA A 123 10.75 4.94 -1.70
N MET A 124 10.33 6.16 -1.36
CA MET A 124 10.96 7.40 -1.82
C MET A 124 12.41 7.49 -1.35
N LYS A 125 12.67 7.24 -0.05
CA LYS A 125 14.05 7.26 0.48
C LYS A 125 14.92 6.19 -0.16
N MET A 126 14.38 4.97 -0.33
CA MET A 126 15.08 3.89 -1.03
C MET A 126 15.44 4.28 -2.46
N ALA A 127 14.52 4.93 -3.20
CA ALA A 127 14.78 5.32 -4.58
C ALA A 127 15.88 6.40 -4.70
N VAL A 128 15.88 7.41 -3.83
CA VAL A 128 16.94 8.43 -3.83
C VAL A 128 18.27 7.83 -3.40
N GLN A 129 18.29 7.08 -2.29
CA GLN A 129 19.53 6.51 -1.76
C GLN A 129 20.12 5.44 -2.68
N TYR A 130 19.29 4.68 -3.41
CA TYR A 130 19.74 3.78 -4.47
C TYR A 130 20.65 4.50 -5.47
N HIS A 131 20.19 5.63 -6.01
CA HIS A 131 20.98 6.41 -6.97
C HIS A 131 22.21 7.05 -6.32
N GLN A 132 22.09 7.54 -5.09
CA GLN A 132 23.24 8.11 -4.35
C GLN A 132 24.35 7.08 -4.11
N ASN A 133 24.00 5.86 -3.69
CA ASN A 133 24.95 4.78 -3.47
C ASN A 133 25.63 4.33 -4.77
N LEU A 134 24.97 4.53 -5.92
CA LEU A 134 25.54 4.31 -7.26
C LEU A 134 26.30 5.55 -7.82
N GLY A 135 26.45 6.62 -7.04
CA GLY A 135 27.15 7.85 -7.43
C GLY A 135 26.31 8.88 -8.21
N ASN A 136 25.03 8.59 -8.46
CA ASN A 136 24.11 9.46 -9.20
C ASN A 136 23.37 10.44 -8.27
N VAL A 137 24.12 11.32 -7.60
CA VAL A 137 23.60 12.19 -6.53
C VAL A 137 22.52 13.19 -6.95
N ASN A 138 22.39 13.47 -8.25
CA ASN A 138 21.40 14.41 -8.80
C ASN A 138 20.00 13.79 -8.93
N LYS A 139 19.88 12.46 -8.92
CA LYS A 139 18.59 11.76 -9.04
C LYS A 139 17.84 11.76 -7.72
N CYS A 140 17.09 12.83 -7.46
CA CYS A 140 16.35 13.06 -6.22
C CYS A 140 14.87 13.46 -6.41
N SER A 141 14.45 13.72 -7.65
CA SER A 141 13.07 14.09 -7.97
C SER A 141 12.20 12.88 -8.31
N PHE A 142 10.89 13.05 -8.19
CA PHE A 142 9.88 12.05 -8.47
C PHE A 142 8.92 12.53 -9.54
N ILE A 143 8.42 11.57 -10.31
CA ILE A 143 7.30 11.78 -11.22
C ILE A 143 6.09 11.04 -10.67
N SER A 144 4.98 11.75 -10.56
CA SER A 144 3.67 11.20 -10.24
C SER A 144 2.61 11.81 -11.15
N PHE A 145 1.35 11.43 -10.94
CA PHE A 145 0.29 11.75 -11.89
C PHE A 145 -0.83 12.60 -11.28
N VAL A 146 -1.44 13.44 -12.10
CA VAL A 146 -2.69 14.13 -11.78
C VAL A 146 -3.73 13.09 -11.33
N ASN A 147 -4.54 13.44 -10.32
CA ASN A 147 -5.44 12.55 -9.56
C ASN A 147 -4.75 11.47 -8.69
N GLY A 148 -3.41 11.38 -8.66
CA GLY A 148 -2.71 10.37 -7.87
C GLY A 148 -2.80 10.62 -6.37
N TYR A 149 -2.86 9.54 -5.58
CA TYR A 149 -2.82 9.58 -4.12
C TYR A 149 -1.83 8.59 -3.54
N HIS A 150 -0.88 9.11 -2.77
CA HIS A 150 0.18 8.30 -2.17
C HIS A 150 0.31 8.48 -0.65
N GLY A 151 -0.68 9.12 -0.01
CA GLY A 151 -0.72 9.31 1.44
C GLY A 151 -0.60 10.76 1.91
N ASP A 152 -0.44 10.93 3.23
CA ASP A 152 -0.67 12.22 3.91
C ASP A 152 0.56 12.76 4.66
N THR A 153 1.67 12.02 4.69
CA THR A 153 2.95 12.55 5.17
C THR A 153 3.55 13.53 4.15
N MET A 154 4.48 14.39 4.57
CA MET A 154 4.93 15.50 3.71
C MET A 154 5.57 15.05 2.39
N GLY A 155 6.29 13.93 2.38
CA GLY A 155 6.81 13.33 1.14
C GLY A 155 5.67 12.82 0.27
N CYS A 156 4.72 12.08 0.83
CA CYS A 156 3.53 11.60 0.11
C CYS A 156 2.68 12.73 -0.49
N MET A 157 2.50 13.83 0.26
CA MET A 157 1.79 15.01 -0.24
C MET A 157 2.52 15.67 -1.40
N SER A 158 3.86 15.58 -1.45
CA SER A 158 4.65 16.15 -2.55
C SER A 158 4.46 15.44 -3.89
N ILE A 159 4.02 14.18 -3.86
CA ILE A 159 3.78 13.34 -5.04
C ILE A 159 2.28 13.02 -5.24
N SER A 160 1.39 13.50 -4.37
CA SER A 160 -0.07 13.37 -4.56
C SER A 160 -0.64 14.61 -5.26
N ASP A 161 -1.74 14.47 -6.00
CA ASP A 161 -2.38 15.62 -6.66
C ASP A 161 -3.00 16.58 -5.62
N PRO A 162 -2.45 17.80 -5.45
CA PRO A 162 -2.94 18.75 -4.46
C PRO A 162 -4.31 19.33 -4.84
N GLY A 163 -4.69 19.33 -6.13
CA GLY A 163 -5.90 19.98 -6.61
C GLY A 163 -7.17 19.26 -6.18
N LYS A 164 -7.11 17.93 -6.04
CA LYS A 164 -8.28 17.09 -5.75
C LYS A 164 -8.31 16.50 -4.35
N ILE A 165 -7.17 16.40 -3.67
CA ILE A 165 -7.07 15.63 -2.42
C ILE A 165 -6.73 16.53 -1.23
N HIS A 166 -5.48 16.99 -1.13
CA HIS A 166 -4.99 17.69 0.07
C HIS A 166 -5.24 19.20 0.05
N GLY A 167 -5.62 19.76 -1.10
CA GLY A 167 -5.64 21.19 -1.33
C GLY A 167 -4.24 21.79 -1.48
N THR A 168 -4.16 23.11 -1.60
CA THR A 168 -2.92 23.82 -1.97
C THR A 168 -2.16 24.41 -0.79
N LYS A 169 -2.64 24.25 0.44
CA LYS A 169 -2.10 24.91 1.64
C LYS A 169 -0.63 24.58 1.93
N PHE A 170 -0.17 23.40 1.53
CA PHE A 170 1.17 22.89 1.85
C PHE A 170 2.17 22.98 0.70
N LYS A 171 1.79 23.55 -0.47
CA LYS A 171 2.64 23.64 -1.66
C LYS A 171 4.01 24.32 -1.44
N LYS A 172 4.13 25.15 -0.41
CA LYS A 172 5.38 25.86 -0.06
C LYS A 172 6.23 25.14 0.99
N TYR A 173 5.76 24.04 1.55
CA TYR A 173 6.42 23.36 2.67
C TYR A 173 7.19 22.11 2.23
N HIS A 174 6.63 21.32 1.29
CA HIS A 174 7.27 20.12 0.75
C HIS A 174 8.05 20.45 -0.54
N PRO A 175 9.06 19.64 -0.92
CA PRO A 175 9.74 19.82 -2.21
C PRO A 175 8.74 19.72 -3.36
N LEU A 176 8.98 20.49 -4.42
CA LEU A 176 8.19 20.38 -5.65
C LEU A 176 8.64 19.14 -6.42
N GLN A 177 7.68 18.33 -6.84
CA GLN A 177 7.88 17.14 -7.68
C GLN A 177 7.18 17.34 -9.02
N TYR A 178 7.48 16.48 -9.98
CA TYR A 178 6.86 16.51 -11.30
C TYR A 178 5.51 15.78 -11.26
N ILE A 179 4.41 16.53 -11.21
CA ILE A 179 3.05 15.97 -11.31
C ILE A 179 2.59 16.16 -12.76
N LEU A 180 2.52 15.06 -13.51
CA LEU A 180 2.20 15.06 -14.94
C LEU A 180 0.80 14.48 -15.20
N PRO A 181 0.14 14.81 -16.33
CA PRO A 181 -1.04 14.08 -16.76
C PRO A 181 -0.71 12.59 -16.99
N LEU A 182 -1.64 11.70 -16.63
CA LEU A 182 -1.51 10.29 -16.99
C LEU A 182 -1.77 10.15 -18.50
N PRO A 183 -0.84 9.58 -19.29
CA PRO A 183 -1.04 9.45 -20.74
C PRO A 183 -2.01 8.31 -21.07
N HIS A 184 -2.98 8.58 -21.95
CA HIS A 184 -4.03 7.66 -22.38
C HIS A 184 -3.95 7.31 -23.88
N THR A 185 -3.42 8.21 -24.71
CA THR A 185 -3.24 8.02 -26.15
C THR A 185 -1.76 7.80 -26.52
N GLU A 186 -1.49 7.32 -27.74
CA GLU A 186 -0.10 7.19 -28.22
C GLU A 186 0.63 8.53 -28.29
N GLU A 187 -0.07 9.60 -28.71
CA GLU A 187 0.48 10.96 -28.77
C GLU A 187 0.85 11.46 -27.36
N GLU A 188 0.00 11.21 -26.37
CA GLU A 188 0.30 11.54 -24.97
C GLU A 188 1.46 10.72 -24.42
N ILE A 189 1.59 9.44 -24.80
CA ILE A 189 2.73 8.60 -24.44
C ILE A 189 4.03 9.14 -25.06
N GLU A 190 4.00 9.57 -26.32
CA GLU A 190 5.17 10.17 -26.98
C GLU A 190 5.56 11.49 -26.30
N SER A 191 4.58 12.36 -26.01
CA SER A 191 4.78 13.61 -25.28
C SER A 191 5.35 13.37 -23.87
N PHE A 192 4.83 12.37 -23.17
CA PHE A 192 5.36 11.94 -21.88
C PHE A 192 6.80 11.46 -22.02
N THR A 193 7.11 10.62 -23.01
CA THR A 193 8.48 10.12 -23.27
C THR A 193 9.48 11.25 -23.54
N ASN A 194 9.07 12.26 -24.32
CA ASN A 194 9.88 13.46 -24.58
C ASN A 194 10.12 14.26 -23.30
N THR A 195 9.09 14.41 -22.47
CA THR A 195 9.21 15.04 -21.15
C THR A 195 10.21 14.29 -20.28
N ILE A 196 10.05 12.97 -20.12
CA ILE A 196 10.98 12.12 -19.35
C ILE A 196 12.42 12.30 -19.84
N SER A 197 12.63 12.26 -21.16
CA SER A 197 13.95 12.37 -21.76
C SER A 197 14.67 13.68 -21.39
N SER A 198 13.92 14.77 -21.18
CA SER A 198 14.47 16.08 -20.82
C SER A 198 14.78 16.27 -19.32
N ILE A 199 14.21 15.43 -18.44
CA ILE A 199 14.37 15.56 -16.98
C ILE A 199 14.99 14.32 -16.32
N LYS A 200 15.23 13.23 -17.05
CA LYS A 200 15.63 11.92 -16.49
C LYS A 200 16.86 11.95 -15.58
N ASP A 201 17.78 12.89 -15.77
CA ASP A 201 19.04 12.97 -15.03
C ASP A 201 18.85 13.48 -13.58
N CYS A 202 17.71 14.11 -13.27
CA CYS A 202 17.34 14.49 -11.90
C CYS A 202 16.26 13.59 -11.27
N VAL A 203 15.67 12.67 -12.05
CA VAL A 203 14.55 11.84 -11.59
C VAL A 203 15.06 10.50 -11.04
N ALA A 204 14.71 10.23 -9.78
CA ALA A 204 14.97 8.99 -9.07
C ALA A 204 13.95 7.91 -9.46
N ALA A 205 12.66 8.25 -9.44
CA ALA A 205 11.59 7.30 -9.67
C ALA A 205 10.32 7.91 -10.29
N ILE A 206 9.55 7.05 -10.98
CA ILE A 206 8.14 7.27 -11.30
C ILE A 206 7.29 6.45 -10.33
N ILE A 207 6.27 7.05 -9.72
CA ILE A 207 5.30 6.34 -8.87
C ILE A 207 3.90 6.37 -9.49
N LEU A 208 3.23 5.21 -9.49
CA LEU A 208 1.90 5.03 -10.05
C LEU A 208 1.09 4.02 -9.23
N GLU A 209 -0.19 4.31 -9.00
CA GLU A 209 -1.20 3.33 -8.57
C GLU A 209 -1.58 2.45 -9.78
N PRO A 210 -1.16 1.18 -9.91
CA PRO A 210 -1.38 0.44 -11.14
C PRO A 210 -2.86 0.13 -11.39
N ILE A 211 -3.35 0.36 -12.61
CA ILE A 211 -4.73 0.12 -13.07
C ILE A 211 -5.77 1.11 -12.51
N LEU A 212 -5.67 1.52 -11.24
CA LEU A 212 -6.72 2.30 -10.58
C LEU A 212 -6.14 3.39 -9.67
N GLN A 213 -6.42 4.66 -9.98
CA GLN A 213 -6.25 5.77 -9.05
C GLN A 213 -7.50 5.88 -8.17
N ALA A 214 -7.44 5.33 -6.96
CA ALA A 214 -8.63 5.11 -6.16
C ALA A 214 -9.15 6.41 -5.52
N ALA A 215 -8.31 7.08 -4.72
CA ALA A 215 -8.70 8.31 -4.02
C ALA A 215 -8.86 9.51 -4.95
N GLY A 216 -8.22 9.47 -6.14
CA GLY A 216 -8.38 10.46 -7.20
C GLY A 216 -9.77 10.51 -7.84
N GLY A 217 -10.61 9.51 -7.59
CA GLY A 217 -11.97 9.43 -8.12
C GLY A 217 -12.33 8.09 -8.77
N MET A 218 -11.74 6.98 -8.33
CA MET A 218 -11.93 5.64 -8.90
C MET A 218 -11.61 5.59 -10.41
N LEU A 219 -10.49 6.21 -10.81
CA LEU A 219 -10.13 6.38 -12.21
C LEU A 219 -9.33 5.16 -12.71
N ILE A 220 -9.95 4.39 -13.62
CA ILE A 220 -9.34 3.21 -14.22
C ILE A 220 -8.53 3.62 -15.45
N HIS A 221 -7.32 3.09 -15.56
CA HIS A 221 -6.48 3.21 -16.74
C HIS A 221 -6.00 1.83 -17.21
N SER A 222 -5.62 1.74 -18.48
CA SER A 222 -5.35 0.45 -19.11
C SER A 222 -4.05 -0.19 -18.61
N ALA A 223 -4.00 -1.52 -18.57
CA ALA A 223 -2.78 -2.28 -18.34
C ALA A 223 -1.65 -1.91 -19.34
N SER A 224 -2.02 -1.59 -20.59
CA SER A 224 -1.10 -1.11 -21.63
C SER A 224 -0.47 0.24 -21.26
N THR A 225 -1.25 1.17 -20.70
CA THR A 225 -0.73 2.44 -20.18
C THR A 225 0.30 2.22 -19.08
N VAL A 226 -0.01 1.38 -18.08
CA VAL A 226 0.93 1.04 -17.00
C VAL A 226 2.22 0.44 -17.55
N ARG A 227 2.11 -0.52 -18.48
CA ARG A 227 3.24 -1.15 -19.17
C ARG A 227 4.14 -0.11 -19.83
N LYS A 228 3.58 0.79 -20.63
CA LYS A 228 4.37 1.78 -21.37
C LYS A 228 5.10 2.74 -20.43
N ILE A 229 4.45 3.21 -19.36
CA ILE A 229 5.10 4.06 -18.35
C ILE A 229 6.25 3.30 -17.68
N TYR A 230 6.05 2.03 -17.33
CA TYR A 230 7.10 1.17 -16.79
C TYR A 230 8.29 1.01 -17.75
N ASP A 231 8.03 0.72 -19.03
CA ASP A 231 9.09 0.55 -20.03
C ASP A 231 9.86 1.87 -20.25
N ILE A 232 9.17 3.01 -20.24
CA ILE A 232 9.78 4.34 -20.33
C ILE A 232 10.70 4.62 -19.13
N ALA A 233 10.25 4.31 -17.91
CA ALA A 233 11.08 4.47 -16.71
C ALA A 233 12.37 3.64 -16.81
N LYS A 234 12.21 2.36 -17.16
CA LYS A 234 13.30 1.40 -17.31
C LYS A 234 14.33 1.83 -18.36
N ASN A 235 13.86 2.27 -19.54
CA ASN A 235 14.72 2.73 -20.62
C ASN A 235 15.49 4.02 -20.30
N ASN A 236 15.11 4.75 -19.25
CA ASN A 236 15.73 6.01 -18.84
C ASN A 236 16.50 5.93 -17.51
N ASN A 237 16.77 4.72 -17.00
CA ASN A 237 17.41 4.51 -15.70
C ASN A 237 16.68 5.24 -14.56
N ILE A 238 15.35 5.18 -14.58
CA ILE A 238 14.46 5.72 -13.55
C ILE A 238 13.76 4.52 -12.91
N LEU A 239 13.75 4.45 -11.58
CA LEU A 239 13.07 3.36 -10.87
C LEU A 239 11.55 3.49 -11.04
N PHE A 240 10.85 2.36 -11.10
CA PHE A 240 9.39 2.33 -11.11
C PHE A 240 8.87 1.86 -9.74
N ILE A 241 8.08 2.71 -9.09
CA ILE A 241 7.40 2.43 -7.82
C ILE A 241 5.92 2.13 -8.12
N ALA A 242 5.49 0.90 -7.82
CA ALA A 242 4.08 0.54 -7.87
C ALA A 242 3.44 0.78 -6.49
N ASP A 243 2.46 1.69 -6.43
CA ASP A 243 1.63 1.88 -5.24
C ASP A 243 0.41 0.94 -5.29
N GLU A 244 0.56 -0.24 -4.70
CA GLU A 244 -0.47 -1.27 -4.61
C GLU A 244 -1.24 -1.20 -3.29
N VAL A 245 -1.18 -0.07 -2.56
CA VAL A 245 -1.86 0.07 -1.27
C VAL A 245 -3.38 -0.09 -1.43
N ALA A 246 -3.98 0.42 -2.50
CA ALA A 246 -5.40 0.27 -2.79
C ALA A 246 -5.72 -0.96 -3.64
N THR A 247 -4.88 -1.28 -4.60
CA THR A 247 -5.15 -2.25 -5.67
C THR A 247 -4.74 -3.68 -5.34
N GLY A 248 -3.83 -3.85 -4.37
CA GLY A 248 -3.34 -5.15 -3.97
C GLY A 248 -4.38 -6.05 -3.30
N PHE A 249 -4.01 -7.31 -3.14
CA PHE A 249 -4.79 -8.35 -2.47
C PHE A 249 -6.17 -8.60 -3.10
N GLY A 250 -6.23 -8.66 -4.44
CA GLY A 250 -7.44 -9.10 -5.14
C GLY A 250 -8.46 -8.00 -5.44
N ARG A 251 -8.23 -6.74 -5.01
CA ARG A 251 -9.21 -5.65 -5.11
C ARG A 251 -9.72 -5.43 -6.54
N ILE A 252 -8.85 -5.58 -7.51
CA ILE A 252 -9.12 -5.31 -8.93
C ILE A 252 -9.28 -6.61 -9.77
N GLY A 253 -9.51 -7.75 -9.12
CA GLY A 253 -9.70 -9.06 -9.78
C GLY A 253 -8.42 -9.87 -10.01
N THR A 254 -7.24 -9.29 -9.79
CA THR A 254 -5.94 -9.98 -9.73
C THR A 254 -5.27 -9.71 -8.40
N MET A 255 -4.26 -10.51 -8.02
CA MET A 255 -3.52 -10.29 -6.76
C MET A 255 -2.98 -8.85 -6.66
N PHE A 256 -2.35 -8.36 -7.71
CA PHE A 256 -1.85 -6.98 -7.84
C PHE A 256 -2.22 -6.41 -9.23
N GLY A 257 -2.27 -5.08 -9.36
CA GLY A 257 -2.37 -4.38 -10.65
C GLY A 257 -1.17 -4.60 -11.55
N CYS A 258 0.03 -4.74 -10.99
CA CYS A 258 1.22 -5.16 -11.73
C CYS A 258 1.01 -6.48 -12.48
N ASN A 259 0.18 -7.41 -11.99
CA ASN A 259 -0.10 -8.66 -12.71
C ASN A 259 -0.86 -8.40 -14.02
N GLN A 260 -1.80 -7.45 -14.04
CA GLN A 260 -2.58 -7.13 -15.26
C GLN A 260 -1.72 -6.43 -16.31
N ALA A 261 -0.81 -5.56 -15.85
CA ALA A 261 0.17 -4.90 -16.71
C ALA A 261 1.37 -5.80 -17.08
N ASP A 262 1.46 -6.99 -16.47
CA ASP A 262 2.54 -7.98 -16.64
C ASP A 262 3.94 -7.49 -16.15
N ILE A 263 4.00 -6.45 -15.32
CA ILE A 263 5.25 -5.77 -14.92
C ILE A 263 5.82 -6.34 -13.61
N VAL A 264 7.12 -6.14 -13.40
CA VAL A 264 7.78 -6.26 -12.08
C VAL A 264 8.34 -4.89 -11.75
N PRO A 265 7.77 -4.15 -10.79
CA PRO A 265 8.28 -2.85 -10.39
C PRO A 265 9.62 -3.01 -9.64
N ASP A 266 10.42 -1.95 -9.58
CA ASP A 266 11.68 -1.96 -8.80
C ASP A 266 11.38 -1.91 -7.30
N ILE A 267 10.34 -1.16 -6.94
CA ILE A 267 9.82 -1.03 -5.59
C ILE A 267 8.29 -1.15 -5.62
N MET A 268 7.72 -1.93 -4.71
CA MET A 268 6.26 -2.10 -4.59
C MET A 268 5.81 -1.74 -3.18
N VAL A 269 4.78 -0.92 -3.06
CA VAL A 269 4.22 -0.51 -1.77
C VAL A 269 2.86 -1.18 -1.57
N ILE A 270 2.64 -1.79 -0.41
CA ILE A 270 1.40 -2.48 -0.06
C ILE A 270 0.92 -2.09 1.34
N GLY A 271 -0.40 -2.17 1.58
CA GLY A 271 -1.03 -1.81 2.85
C GLY A 271 -2.50 -2.21 2.86
N LYS A 272 -3.36 -1.45 3.55
CA LYS A 272 -4.83 -1.61 3.63
C LYS A 272 -5.28 -3.07 3.77
N ALA A 273 -5.63 -3.72 2.66
CA ALA A 273 -6.12 -5.09 2.61
C ALA A 273 -5.09 -6.11 3.13
N LEU A 274 -3.80 -5.78 3.20
CA LEU A 274 -2.72 -6.60 3.77
C LEU A 274 -3.07 -7.25 5.13
N THR A 275 -3.90 -6.57 5.93
CA THR A 275 -4.30 -7.01 7.27
C THR A 275 -5.80 -7.28 7.39
N GLY A 276 -6.55 -7.14 6.30
CA GLY A 276 -8.01 -7.19 6.33
C GLY A 276 -8.65 -6.13 7.25
N GLY A 277 -7.95 -5.01 7.50
CA GLY A 277 -8.44 -3.92 8.37
C GLY A 277 -8.35 -4.18 9.88
N PHE A 278 -7.71 -5.27 10.31
CA PHE A 278 -7.59 -5.62 11.74
C PHE A 278 -6.52 -4.84 12.49
N CYS A 279 -5.50 -4.34 11.79
CA CYS A 279 -4.40 -3.61 12.39
C CYS A 279 -3.70 -2.75 11.35
N THR A 280 -2.89 -1.81 11.83
CA THR A 280 -1.99 -1.02 11.02
C THR A 280 -0.80 -1.88 10.59
N LEU A 281 -0.61 -2.00 9.28
CA LEU A 281 0.59 -2.56 8.67
C LEU A 281 0.67 -2.15 7.21
N SER A 282 1.90 -1.93 6.77
CA SER A 282 2.26 -1.79 5.37
C SER A 282 3.63 -2.40 5.14
N ALA A 283 3.97 -2.57 3.88
CA ALA A 283 5.29 -3.03 3.50
C ALA A 283 5.76 -2.38 2.20
N THR A 284 7.07 -2.21 2.11
CA THR A 284 7.78 -1.80 0.90
C THR A 284 8.63 -2.98 0.47
N LEU A 285 8.33 -3.54 -0.70
CA LEU A 285 9.10 -4.62 -1.30
C LEU A 285 10.07 -4.04 -2.32
N THR A 286 11.25 -4.65 -2.45
CA THR A 286 12.24 -4.26 -3.47
C THR A 286 12.78 -5.45 -4.25
N THR A 287 13.22 -5.19 -5.48
CA THR A 287 14.02 -6.14 -6.25
C THR A 287 15.38 -6.37 -5.60
N GLN A 288 16.05 -7.45 -6.00
CA GLN A 288 17.39 -7.77 -5.49
C GLN A 288 18.41 -6.70 -5.91
N GLU A 289 18.23 -6.12 -7.10
CA GLU A 289 19.04 -5.02 -7.62
C GLU A 289 19.00 -3.79 -6.71
N VAL A 290 17.79 -3.32 -6.36
CA VAL A 290 17.64 -2.18 -5.44
C VAL A 290 18.30 -2.49 -4.09
N TYR A 291 18.10 -3.68 -3.53
CA TYR A 291 18.71 -4.05 -2.25
C TYR A 291 20.24 -4.10 -2.31
N ASN A 292 20.82 -4.62 -3.40
CA ASN A 292 22.26 -4.74 -3.55
C ASN A 292 22.98 -3.38 -3.53
N ALA A 293 22.32 -2.30 -3.96
CA ALA A 293 22.89 -0.96 -3.88
C ALA A 293 23.12 -0.46 -2.43
N PHE A 294 22.52 -1.10 -1.42
CA PHE A 294 22.72 -0.77 0.00
C PHE A 294 23.72 -1.70 0.69
N LEU A 295 24.22 -2.74 0.01
CA LEU A 295 25.18 -3.67 0.59
C LEU A 295 26.59 -3.12 0.41
N SER A 296 27.20 -2.72 1.52
CA SER A 296 28.53 -2.12 1.57
C SER A 296 29.15 -2.31 2.95
N ASP A 297 30.48 -2.22 3.01
CA ASP A 297 31.23 -2.15 4.28
C ASP A 297 31.14 -0.76 4.93
N ASN A 298 30.69 0.27 4.18
CA ASN A 298 30.49 1.61 4.67
C ASN A 298 29.09 1.76 5.28
N ILE A 299 29.04 2.07 6.57
CA ILE A 299 27.77 2.26 7.31
C ILE A 299 26.88 3.36 6.72
N ASN A 300 27.45 4.34 6.02
CA ASN A 300 26.67 5.41 5.38
C ASN A 300 25.80 4.92 4.22
N ASP A 301 26.10 3.76 3.65
CA ASP A 301 25.33 3.16 2.56
C ASP A 301 24.13 2.36 3.10
N ALA A 302 24.08 2.12 4.41
CA ALA A 302 22.96 1.46 5.07
C ALA A 302 21.69 2.31 4.97
N PHE A 303 20.54 1.64 4.88
CA PHE A 303 19.26 2.32 4.89
C PHE A 303 18.91 2.78 6.31
N MET A 304 19.20 4.04 6.62
CA MET A 304 19.01 4.64 7.95
C MET A 304 17.55 4.99 8.22
N HIS A 305 16.70 3.97 8.30
CA HIS A 305 15.28 4.12 8.58
C HIS A 305 14.76 2.94 9.41
N GLY A 306 14.07 3.23 10.51
CA GLY A 306 13.56 2.21 11.42
C GLY A 306 12.40 2.71 12.26
N PRO A 307 11.15 2.50 11.83
CA PRO A 307 9.97 2.77 12.66
C PRO A 307 9.99 1.91 13.93
N THR A 308 9.60 2.47 15.08
CA THR A 308 9.55 1.75 16.37
C THR A 308 8.70 0.49 16.29
N PHE A 309 7.54 0.58 15.61
CA PHE A 309 6.61 -0.53 15.40
C PHE A 309 6.86 -1.28 14.08
N SER A 310 8.02 -1.08 13.44
CA SER A 310 8.43 -1.91 12.31
C SER A 310 8.40 -3.37 12.75
N SER A 311 7.70 -4.21 11.98
CA SER A 311 7.45 -5.60 12.31
C SER A 311 6.55 -5.87 13.52
N PHE A 312 5.65 -4.95 13.92
CA PHE A 312 4.73 -5.18 15.03
C PHE A 312 4.03 -6.54 14.92
N LYS A 313 4.32 -7.42 15.89
CA LYS A 313 4.16 -8.86 15.74
C LYS A 313 2.70 -9.29 15.61
N SER A 314 1.81 -8.62 16.34
CA SER A 314 0.37 -8.82 16.20
C SER A 314 -0.08 -8.50 14.77
N SER A 315 0.42 -7.41 14.17
CA SER A 315 0.16 -7.10 12.77
C SER A 315 0.72 -8.14 11.80
N MET A 316 1.88 -8.70 12.10
CA MET A 316 2.50 -9.76 11.30
C MET A 316 1.71 -11.07 11.34
N LYS A 317 1.24 -11.49 12.52
CA LYS A 317 0.42 -12.70 12.65
C LYS A 317 -0.93 -12.53 11.95
N ILE A 318 -1.53 -11.33 12.03
CA ILE A 318 -2.73 -10.98 11.28
C ILE A 318 -2.47 -11.16 9.79
N SER A 319 -1.40 -10.56 9.27
CA SER A 319 -1.10 -10.64 7.85
C SER A 319 -0.74 -12.04 7.37
N LEU A 320 -0.11 -12.87 8.22
CA LEU A 320 0.14 -14.29 7.91
C LEU A 320 -1.15 -15.09 7.78
N THR A 321 -2.03 -14.93 8.76
CA THR A 321 -3.34 -15.57 8.84
C THR A 321 -4.24 -15.10 7.70
N PHE A 322 -4.17 -13.81 7.40
CA PHE A 322 -4.83 -13.17 6.28
C PHE A 322 -4.38 -13.79 4.96
N ASN A 323 -3.07 -13.91 4.73
CA ASN A 323 -2.58 -14.51 3.50
C ASN A 323 -3.03 -15.99 3.38
N GLU A 324 -3.09 -16.76 4.47
CA GLU A 324 -3.68 -18.12 4.43
C GLU A 324 -5.14 -18.13 3.95
N ILE A 325 -5.97 -17.21 4.47
CA ILE A 325 -7.37 -17.05 4.03
C ILE A 325 -7.46 -16.53 2.59
N ALA A 326 -6.65 -15.53 2.22
CA ALA A 326 -6.61 -14.95 0.89
C ALA A 326 -6.12 -15.97 -0.15
N PHE A 327 -5.15 -16.84 0.19
CA PHE A 327 -4.73 -17.96 -0.65
C PHE A 327 -5.87 -18.97 -0.86
N CYS A 328 -6.62 -19.31 0.20
CA CYS A 328 -7.81 -20.16 0.07
C CYS A 328 -8.90 -19.50 -0.81
N LEU A 329 -9.15 -18.20 -0.63
CA LEU A 329 -10.16 -17.47 -1.41
C LEU A 329 -9.74 -17.23 -2.86
N ILE A 330 -8.45 -17.01 -3.15
CA ILE A 330 -7.94 -16.89 -4.52
C ILE A 330 -7.98 -18.25 -5.23
N ALA A 331 -7.70 -19.35 -4.50
CA ALA A 331 -7.91 -20.71 -5.00
C ALA A 331 -9.41 -20.97 -5.29
N ASP A 332 -10.32 -20.50 -4.45
CA ASP A 332 -11.77 -20.60 -4.71
C ASP A 332 -12.24 -19.67 -5.83
N ILE A 333 -11.71 -18.46 -6.00
CA ILE A 333 -12.04 -17.58 -7.14
C ILE A 333 -11.54 -18.21 -8.45
N SER A 334 -10.40 -18.91 -8.44
CA SER A 334 -9.93 -19.69 -9.60
C SER A 334 -10.85 -20.87 -9.94
N SER A 335 -11.70 -21.31 -9.01
CA SER A 335 -12.74 -22.32 -9.25
C SER A 335 -13.99 -21.77 -9.93
N PHE A 336 -14.18 -20.44 -9.96
CA PHE A 336 -15.25 -19.75 -10.70
C PHE A 336 -14.86 -19.33 -12.12
N CYS A 337 -13.60 -19.49 -12.52
CA CYS A 337 -13.12 -19.22 -13.87
C CYS A 337 -12.96 -20.55 -14.65
N PRO A 338 -13.49 -20.69 -15.89
CA PRO A 338 -13.53 -21.97 -16.59
C PRO A 338 -12.14 -22.58 -16.76
N LYS A 339 -11.99 -23.79 -16.18
CA LYS A 339 -10.78 -24.61 -16.17
C LYS A 339 -10.29 -24.93 -17.59
N SER A 340 -9.34 -24.14 -18.10
CA SER A 340 -8.49 -24.54 -19.22
C SER A 340 -7.09 -23.94 -19.16
N ALA A 341 -6.53 -23.79 -17.97
CA ALA A 341 -5.09 -23.69 -17.71
C ALA A 341 -4.92 -23.77 -16.18
N VAL A 342 -3.73 -24.13 -15.70
CA VAL A 342 -3.36 -24.18 -14.27
C VAL A 342 -3.75 -25.47 -13.54
N ASN A 343 -3.07 -26.57 -13.89
CA ASN A 343 -2.93 -27.73 -13.03
C ASN A 343 -1.44 -28.04 -12.86
N THR A 344 -0.76 -27.39 -11.90
CA THR A 344 0.47 -27.96 -11.29
C THR A 344 0.91 -27.37 -9.94
N THR A 345 0.44 -26.21 -9.48
CA THR A 345 1.19 -25.48 -8.41
C THR A 345 0.63 -25.56 -6.98
N ILE A 346 -0.56 -26.12 -6.75
CA ILE A 346 -1.26 -25.94 -5.45
C ILE A 346 -0.88 -27.00 -4.39
N SER A 347 -0.45 -28.21 -4.76
CA SER A 347 -0.15 -29.27 -3.78
C SER A 347 1.17 -29.09 -3.03
N GLN A 348 2.06 -28.19 -3.45
CA GLN A 348 3.36 -27.98 -2.80
C GLN A 348 3.39 -26.83 -1.77
N LEU A 349 2.30 -26.06 -1.62
CA LEU A 349 2.28 -24.87 -0.75
C LEU A 349 1.80 -25.14 0.68
N TYR A 350 1.28 -26.33 0.97
CA TYR A 350 0.71 -26.68 2.28
C TYR A 350 1.58 -27.64 3.12
N SER A 351 2.79 -27.98 2.67
CA SER A 351 3.68 -28.89 3.39
C SER A 351 5.11 -28.33 3.51
N SER A 352 5.27 -27.29 4.34
CA SER A 352 6.49 -26.94 5.12
C SER A 352 6.34 -25.58 5.79
#